data_AF-A0A7C1IKR1-F1
#
_entry.id   AF-A0A7C1IKR1-F1
#
_cell.length_a   1.000
_cell.length_b   1.000
_cell.length_c   1.000
_cell.angle_alpha   90.00
_cell.angle_beta   90.00
_cell.angle_gamma   90.00
#
_symmetry.space_group_name_H-M   'P 1'
#
loop_
_entity.id
_entity.type
_entity.pdbx_description
1 polymer ?
#
loop_
_entity_poly.entity_id
_entity_poly.type
_entity_poly.pdbx_seq_one_letter_code
_entity_poly.pdbx_strand_id
1 'polypeptide(L)'
;MISPLSPNLSEQEAKLAALVARLQARVQTYLRPRSDGAEQTDHLRHVAERARWIYLSEAQRLTPNAMPGLTQRESLLLDACALSHDIGKWIPREELRALLPKTSDSIITLLRELQFLPNQSDLFLLGIRRRLNLPRDGYSPEYDAAHHLVSAYLLIADPELEIHDLSLRDQEWLIMAIIGHQFGSYYKERLFQISLKDREITTGMLVDISRPELLRGDRLASAFHDADIADLLYVGSLDGRAENETVLRAGGLLKILLINLSTLVLDVPGAPRSFEECLRSCWSTVNNVGKEFLTQTAVENGYKWRKQAAQFLNQLQEPEYAREFEALLADTTRPATERVALLRQLTYARARQFLRAEARSA
;
A
#
# COMPACT_ATOMS: atom_id res chain seq x y z
N MET A 1 -34.64 -4.44 -34.73
CA MET A 1 -33.88 -3.82 -33.62
C MET A 1 -32.70 -4.73 -33.35
N ILE A 2 -31.51 -4.32 -33.77
CA ILE A 2 -30.28 -5.08 -33.55
C ILE A 2 -29.85 -4.76 -32.13
N SER A 3 -29.86 -5.77 -31.26
CA SER A 3 -29.26 -5.70 -29.93
C SER A 3 -27.81 -5.24 -30.09
N PRO A 4 -27.32 -4.23 -29.34
CA PRO A 4 -25.91 -3.89 -29.42
C PRO A 4 -25.11 -5.12 -28.99
N LEU A 5 -24.27 -5.59 -29.91
CA LEU A 5 -23.35 -6.70 -29.70
C LEU A 5 -22.56 -6.41 -28.43
N SER A 6 -22.71 -7.25 -27.41
CA SER A 6 -21.80 -7.28 -26.28
C SER A 6 -20.37 -7.32 -26.82
N PRO A 7 -19.46 -6.45 -26.35
CA PRO A 7 -18.08 -6.47 -26.81
C PRO A 7 -17.51 -7.88 -26.65
N ASN A 8 -16.72 -8.33 -27.64
CA ASN A 8 -16.12 -9.65 -27.65
C ASN A 8 -15.24 -9.80 -26.39
N LEU A 9 -15.60 -10.71 -25.48
CA LEU A 9 -14.91 -10.93 -24.21
C LEU A 9 -13.40 -11.13 -24.39
N SER A 10 -13.00 -11.83 -25.45
CA SER A 10 -11.59 -12.07 -25.78
C SER A 10 -10.83 -10.79 -26.13
N GLU A 11 -11.48 -9.80 -26.75
CA GLU A 11 -10.86 -8.51 -27.08
C GLU A 11 -10.66 -7.67 -25.80
N GLN A 12 -11.64 -7.68 -24.90
CA GLN A 12 -11.56 -6.97 -23.62
C GLN A 12 -10.45 -7.55 -22.73
N GLU A 13 -10.33 -8.88 -22.66
CA GLU A 13 -9.26 -9.55 -21.93
C GLU A 13 -7.88 -9.25 -22.52
N ALA A 14 -7.76 -9.16 -23.85
CA ALA A 14 -6.51 -8.79 -24.52
C ALA A 14 -6.07 -7.35 -24.18
N LYS A 15 -7.02 -6.40 -24.20
CA LYS A 15 -6.75 -5.00 -23.82
C LYS A 15 -6.34 -4.87 -22.34
N LEU A 16 -6.98 -5.61 -21.46
CA LEU A 16 -6.63 -5.63 -20.05
C LEU A 16 -5.25 -6.27 -19.81
N ALA A 17 -4.92 -7.34 -20.53
CA ALA A 17 -3.58 -7.94 -20.50
C ALA A 17 -2.50 -6.97 -21.00
N ALA A 18 -2.80 -6.18 -22.04
CA ALA A 18 -1.92 -5.13 -22.52
C ALA A 18 -1.69 -4.04 -21.46
N LEU A 19 -2.74 -3.59 -20.76
CA LEU A 19 -2.59 -2.67 -19.63
C LEU A 19 -1.69 -3.26 -18.53
N VAL A 20 -1.90 -4.53 -18.14
CA VAL A 20 -1.06 -5.21 -17.14
C VAL A 20 0.41 -5.20 -17.55
N ALA A 21 0.72 -5.49 -18.82
CA ALA A 21 2.09 -5.46 -19.31
C ALA A 21 2.72 -4.05 -19.23
N ARG A 22 1.97 -3.00 -19.55
CA ARG A 22 2.43 -1.60 -19.47
C ARG A 22 2.63 -1.15 -18.03
N LEU A 23 1.70 -1.49 -17.14
CA LEU A 23 1.84 -1.27 -15.70
C LEU A 23 3.07 -1.99 -15.13
N GLN A 24 3.30 -3.25 -15.51
CA GLN A 24 4.49 -4.00 -15.09
C GLN A 24 5.78 -3.29 -15.52
N ALA A 25 5.85 -2.77 -16.75
CA ALA A 25 6.99 -2.02 -17.24
C ALA A 25 7.22 -0.71 -16.48
N ARG A 26 6.15 0.03 -16.16
CA ARG A 26 6.21 1.25 -15.34
C ARG A 26 6.70 0.95 -13.93
N VAL A 27 6.11 -0.04 -13.26
CA VAL A 27 6.52 -0.48 -11.93
C VAL A 27 8.01 -0.86 -11.91
N GLN A 28 8.48 -1.63 -12.89
CA GLN A 28 9.90 -1.97 -12.99
C GLN A 28 10.79 -0.74 -13.17
N THR A 29 10.36 0.21 -14.00
CA THR A 29 11.08 1.47 -14.23
C THR A 29 11.21 2.29 -12.95
N TYR A 30 10.12 2.42 -12.18
CA TYR A 30 10.09 3.21 -10.95
C TYR A 30 10.79 2.53 -9.77
N LEU A 31 10.71 1.19 -9.67
CA LEU A 31 11.29 0.44 -8.56
C LEU A 31 12.78 0.12 -8.73
N ARG A 32 13.26 -0.07 -9.96
CA ARG A 32 14.67 -0.43 -10.24
C ARG A 32 15.72 0.47 -9.58
N PRO A 33 15.60 1.81 -9.57
CA PRO A 33 16.62 2.67 -8.96
C PRO A 33 16.52 2.75 -7.43
N ARG A 34 15.48 2.17 -6.81
CA ARG A 34 15.23 2.29 -5.37
C ARG A 34 15.94 1.21 -4.59
N SER A 35 16.42 1.56 -3.39
CA SER A 35 17.05 0.61 -2.47
C SER A 35 16.09 -0.46 -1.93
N ASP A 36 14.79 -0.17 -1.91
CA ASP A 36 13.73 -1.09 -1.50
C ASP A 36 13.00 -1.75 -2.69
N GLY A 37 13.48 -1.59 -3.93
CA GLY A 37 12.76 -2.01 -5.14
C GLY A 37 12.41 -3.51 -5.19
N ALA A 38 13.31 -4.37 -4.68
CA ALA A 38 13.06 -5.81 -4.58
C ALA A 38 11.96 -6.14 -3.56
N GLU A 39 11.93 -5.45 -2.42
CA GLU A 39 10.92 -5.62 -1.37
C GLU A 39 9.54 -5.19 -1.87
N GLN A 40 9.48 -4.07 -2.61
CA GLN A 40 8.23 -3.59 -3.20
C GLN A 40 7.72 -4.53 -4.30
N THR A 41 8.61 -5.06 -5.15
CA THR A 41 8.21 -6.02 -6.19
C THR A 41 7.65 -7.30 -5.58
N ASP A 42 8.26 -7.80 -4.51
CA ASP A 42 7.78 -8.99 -3.80
C ASP A 42 6.42 -8.75 -3.13
N HIS A 43 6.23 -7.57 -2.55
CA HIS A 43 4.95 -7.15 -1.97
C HIS A 43 3.81 -7.17 -2.99
N LEU A 44 4.02 -6.62 -4.19
CA LEU A 44 2.98 -6.62 -5.24
C LEU A 44 2.53 -8.04 -5.59
N ARG A 45 3.48 -8.96 -5.70
CA ARG A 45 3.19 -10.39 -5.94
C ARG A 45 2.40 -10.99 -4.78
N HIS A 46 2.81 -10.74 -3.53
CA HIS A 46 2.11 -11.27 -2.35
C HIS A 46 0.68 -10.73 -2.19
N VAL A 47 0.46 -9.44 -2.42
CA VAL A 47 -0.88 -8.85 -2.37
C VAL A 47 -1.77 -9.51 -3.42
N ALA A 48 -1.27 -9.67 -4.65
CA ALA A 48 -2.02 -10.31 -5.72
C ALA A 48 -2.34 -11.80 -5.44
N GLU A 49 -1.39 -12.56 -4.87
CA GLU A 49 -1.61 -13.96 -4.47
C GLU A 49 -2.61 -14.08 -3.30
N ARG A 50 -2.46 -13.23 -2.28
CA ARG A 50 -3.34 -13.22 -1.12
C ARG A 50 -4.76 -12.78 -1.49
N ALA A 51 -4.90 -11.80 -2.38
CA ALA A 51 -6.20 -11.38 -2.89
C ALA A 51 -6.95 -12.53 -3.57
N ARG A 52 -6.25 -13.32 -4.40
CA ARG A 52 -6.80 -14.52 -5.02
C ARG A 52 -7.23 -15.55 -3.98
N TRP A 53 -6.40 -15.80 -2.97
CA TRP A 53 -6.72 -16.73 -1.90
C TRP A 53 -7.93 -16.29 -1.07
N ILE A 54 -8.01 -15.00 -0.69
CA ILE A 54 -9.17 -14.44 0.03
C ILE A 54 -10.43 -14.58 -0.83
N TYR A 55 -10.36 -14.19 -2.10
CA TYR A 55 -11.50 -14.27 -3.03
C TYR A 55 -12.03 -15.71 -3.15
N LEU A 56 -11.14 -16.67 -3.42
CA LEU A 56 -11.52 -18.07 -3.58
C LEU A 56 -12.04 -18.67 -2.27
N SER A 57 -11.45 -18.31 -1.12
CA SER A 57 -11.90 -18.77 0.19
C SER A 57 -13.30 -18.24 0.54
N GLU A 58 -13.58 -16.97 0.24
CA GLU A 58 -14.93 -16.40 0.40
C GLU A 58 -15.94 -17.03 -0.55
N ALA A 59 -15.56 -17.28 -1.80
CA ALA A 59 -16.42 -17.97 -2.74
C ALA A 59 -16.73 -19.40 -2.28
N GLN A 60 -15.73 -20.15 -1.79
CA GLN A 60 -15.93 -21.49 -1.22
C GLN A 60 -16.84 -21.45 0.00
N ARG A 61 -16.69 -20.46 0.88
CA ARG A 61 -17.52 -20.27 2.08
C ARG A 61 -19.00 -20.10 1.72
N LEU A 62 -19.29 -19.29 0.71
CA LEU A 62 -20.66 -19.02 0.26
C LEU A 62 -21.27 -20.21 -0.49
N THR A 63 -20.44 -21.00 -1.18
CA THR A 63 -20.87 -22.18 -1.93
C THR A 63 -19.96 -23.39 -1.64
N PRO A 64 -20.12 -24.09 -0.50
CA PRO A 64 -19.19 -25.13 -0.05
C PRO A 64 -19.04 -26.34 -0.98
N ASN A 65 -20.00 -26.58 -1.86
CA ASN A 65 -20.00 -27.70 -2.79
C ASN A 65 -19.51 -27.33 -4.21
N ALA A 66 -19.18 -26.05 -4.45
CA ALA A 66 -18.59 -25.61 -5.70
C ALA A 66 -17.06 -25.59 -5.60
N MET A 67 -16.39 -25.74 -6.74
CA MET A 67 -14.97 -25.39 -6.89
C MET A 67 -14.90 -23.99 -7.50
N PRO A 68 -14.75 -22.92 -6.70
CA PRO A 68 -14.70 -21.57 -7.22
C PRO A 68 -13.43 -21.39 -8.04
N GLY A 69 -13.54 -20.61 -9.11
CA GLY A 69 -12.43 -20.21 -9.95
C GLY A 69 -12.46 -18.71 -10.18
N LEU A 70 -11.32 -18.15 -10.57
CA LEU A 70 -11.23 -16.82 -11.12
C LEU A 70 -11.35 -16.90 -12.64
N THR A 71 -12.18 -16.06 -13.22
CA THR A 71 -12.14 -15.80 -14.66
C THR A 71 -10.82 -15.13 -15.04
N GLN A 72 -10.42 -15.23 -16.31
CA GLN A 72 -9.22 -14.56 -16.80
C GLN A 72 -9.30 -13.04 -16.61
N ARG A 73 -10.44 -12.43 -16.92
CA ARG A 73 -10.70 -11.00 -16.64
C ARG A 73 -10.51 -10.64 -15.16
N GLU A 74 -11.06 -11.40 -14.21
CA GLU A 74 -10.88 -11.10 -12.77
C GLU A 74 -9.42 -11.23 -12.34
N SER A 75 -8.70 -12.23 -12.83
CA SER A 75 -7.25 -12.36 -12.55
C SER A 75 -6.48 -11.15 -13.07
N LEU A 76 -6.76 -10.72 -14.30
CA LEU A 76 -6.09 -9.56 -14.90
C LEU A 76 -6.46 -8.24 -14.19
N LEU A 77 -7.69 -8.09 -13.71
CA LEU A 77 -8.11 -6.93 -12.91
C LEU A 77 -7.35 -6.87 -11.58
N LEU A 78 -7.18 -8.02 -10.90
CA LEU A 78 -6.37 -8.07 -9.68
C LEU A 78 -4.91 -7.73 -9.94
N ASP A 79 -4.32 -8.22 -11.04
CA ASP A 79 -2.93 -7.90 -11.39
C ASP A 79 -2.76 -6.42 -11.73
N ALA A 80 -3.68 -5.85 -12.51
CA ALA A 80 -3.70 -4.43 -12.82
C ALA A 80 -3.83 -3.59 -11.55
N CYS A 81 -4.75 -3.95 -10.64
CA CYS A 81 -4.94 -3.26 -9.36
C CYS A 81 -3.70 -3.37 -8.47
N ALA A 82 -3.13 -4.57 -8.32
CA ALA A 82 -1.91 -4.77 -7.55
C ALA A 82 -0.75 -3.94 -8.11
N LEU A 83 -0.54 -3.90 -9.42
CA LEU A 83 0.56 -3.13 -10.01
C LEU A 83 0.35 -1.60 -9.93
N SER A 84 -0.89 -1.14 -9.89
CA SER A 84 -1.20 0.30 -9.96
C SER A 84 -1.51 0.95 -8.62
N HIS A 85 -1.97 0.23 -7.60
CA HIS A 85 -2.49 0.85 -6.37
C HIS A 85 -1.48 1.75 -5.64
N ASP A 86 -0.19 1.40 -5.67
CA ASP A 86 0.91 2.14 -5.05
C ASP A 86 1.78 2.88 -6.08
N ILE A 87 1.43 2.89 -7.38
CA ILE A 87 2.29 3.46 -8.42
C ILE A 87 2.54 4.97 -8.23
N GLY A 88 1.57 5.69 -7.67
CA GLY A 88 1.69 7.09 -7.28
C GLY A 88 2.74 7.33 -6.20
N LYS A 89 3.09 6.33 -5.39
CA LYS A 89 4.17 6.41 -4.40
C LYS A 89 5.56 6.42 -5.04
N TRP A 90 5.69 5.82 -6.22
CA TRP A 90 6.98 5.52 -6.85
C TRP A 90 7.32 6.40 -8.03
N ILE A 91 6.32 7.04 -8.66
CA ILE A 91 6.55 7.94 -9.79
C ILE A 91 7.61 9.01 -9.45
N PRO A 92 8.60 9.25 -10.32
CA PRO A 92 9.56 10.33 -10.17
C PRO A 92 8.87 11.71 -10.18
N ARG A 93 9.33 12.65 -9.34
CA ARG A 93 8.70 13.98 -9.20
C ARG A 93 8.59 14.73 -10.52
N GLU A 94 9.63 14.69 -11.36
CA GLU A 94 9.61 15.41 -12.64
C GLU A 94 8.67 14.78 -13.66
N GLU A 95 8.51 13.46 -13.63
CA GLU A 95 7.53 12.76 -14.47
C GLU A 95 6.10 13.10 -14.02
N LEU A 96 5.84 13.05 -12.70
CA LEU A 96 4.57 13.52 -12.14
C LEU A 96 4.28 14.96 -12.57
N ARG A 97 5.26 15.87 -12.44
CA ARG A 97 5.10 17.27 -12.87
C ARG A 97 4.75 17.41 -14.35
N ALA A 98 5.31 16.57 -15.21
CA ALA A 98 5.05 16.60 -16.65
C ALA A 98 3.62 16.16 -17.01
N LEU A 99 3.04 15.26 -16.22
CA LEU A 99 1.67 14.76 -16.40
C LEU A 99 0.60 15.73 -15.87
N LEU A 100 0.95 16.66 -14.97
CA LEU A 100 -0.02 17.55 -14.36
C LEU A 100 -0.71 18.47 -15.39
N PRO A 101 -2.03 18.66 -15.29
CA PRO A 101 -2.73 19.58 -16.16
C PRO A 101 -2.24 21.01 -15.97
N LYS A 102 -2.09 21.75 -17.08
CA LYS A 102 -1.53 23.11 -17.09
C LYS A 102 -2.56 24.21 -16.81
N THR A 103 -3.85 23.88 -16.80
CA THR A 103 -4.94 24.85 -16.61
C THR A 103 -5.91 24.38 -15.54
N SER A 104 -6.54 25.33 -14.85
CA SER A 104 -7.55 25.02 -13.82
C SER A 104 -8.74 24.24 -14.37
N ASP A 105 -9.18 24.54 -15.60
CA ASP A 105 -10.30 23.84 -16.25
C ASP A 105 -9.96 22.36 -16.54
N SER A 106 -8.72 22.08 -16.94
CA SER A 106 -8.23 20.71 -17.12
C SER A 106 -8.15 19.95 -15.79
N ILE A 107 -7.73 20.60 -14.70
CA ILE A 107 -7.73 20.01 -13.36
C ILE A 107 -9.16 19.68 -12.92
N ILE A 108 -10.11 20.60 -13.10
CA ILE A 108 -11.51 20.38 -12.72
C ILE A 108 -12.12 19.22 -13.52
N THR A 109 -11.86 19.16 -14.82
CA THR A 109 -12.34 18.06 -15.68
C THR A 109 -11.81 16.72 -15.19
N LEU A 110 -10.51 16.64 -14.93
CA LEU A 110 -9.84 15.44 -14.43
C LEU A 110 -10.39 14.99 -13.07
N LEU A 111 -10.56 15.90 -12.11
CA LEU A 111 -11.09 15.57 -10.78
C LEU A 111 -12.52 15.02 -10.86
N ARG A 112 -13.31 15.49 -11.84
CA ARG A 112 -14.67 14.95 -12.11
C ARG A 112 -14.62 13.56 -12.71
N GLU A 113 -13.70 13.31 -13.64
CA GLU A 113 -13.51 11.98 -14.25
C GLU A 113 -13.08 10.94 -13.20
N LEU A 114 -12.20 11.34 -12.28
CA LEU A 114 -11.79 10.53 -11.13
C LEU A 114 -12.86 10.38 -10.05
N GLN A 115 -13.98 11.12 -10.16
CA GLN A 115 -15.08 11.16 -9.19
C GLN A 115 -14.61 11.48 -7.76
N PHE A 116 -13.58 12.31 -7.61
CA PHE A 116 -13.08 12.68 -6.30
C PHE A 116 -14.11 13.55 -5.56
N LEU A 117 -14.31 13.24 -4.28
CA LEU A 117 -15.00 14.13 -3.37
C LEU A 117 -14.20 15.44 -3.21
N PRO A 118 -14.84 16.55 -2.76
CA PRO A 118 -14.13 17.80 -2.50
C PRO A 118 -12.91 17.62 -1.58
N ASN A 119 -13.06 16.91 -0.46
CA ASN A 119 -11.95 16.69 0.48
C ASN A 119 -10.83 15.81 -0.10
N GLN A 120 -11.16 14.85 -0.98
CA GLN A 120 -10.17 14.04 -1.69
C GLN A 120 -9.41 14.87 -2.73
N SER A 121 -10.13 15.74 -3.44
CA SER A 121 -9.53 16.70 -4.37
C SER A 121 -8.55 17.62 -3.64
N ASP A 122 -8.94 18.14 -2.48
CA ASP A 122 -8.08 18.99 -1.67
C ASP A 122 -6.82 18.23 -1.18
N LEU A 123 -6.99 16.99 -0.69
CA LEU A 123 -5.87 16.14 -0.25
C LEU A 123 -4.92 15.80 -1.41
N PHE A 124 -5.46 15.46 -2.58
CA PHE A 124 -4.70 15.20 -3.80
C PHE A 124 -3.85 16.42 -4.21
N LEU A 125 -4.47 17.60 -4.29
CA LEU A 125 -3.80 18.85 -4.66
C LEU A 125 -2.75 19.26 -3.62
N LEU A 126 -3.05 19.12 -2.33
CA LEU A 126 -2.11 19.36 -1.24
C LEU A 126 -0.90 18.41 -1.36
N GLY A 127 -1.14 17.11 -1.49
CA GLY A 127 -0.10 16.09 -1.61
C GLY A 127 0.84 16.38 -2.77
N ILE A 128 0.31 16.61 -3.98
CA ILE A 128 1.11 16.96 -5.16
C ILE A 128 1.95 18.21 -4.90
N ARG A 129 1.36 19.28 -4.38
CA ARG A 129 2.08 20.53 -4.09
C ARG A 129 3.23 20.29 -3.11
N ARG A 130 2.99 19.51 -2.05
CA ARG A 130 4.03 19.16 -1.05
C ARG A 130 5.15 18.35 -1.67
N ARG A 131 4.84 17.36 -2.52
CA ARG A 131 5.84 16.57 -3.24
C ARG A 131 6.66 17.40 -4.22
N LEU A 132 6.02 18.29 -4.98
CA LEU A 132 6.70 19.13 -5.98
C LEU A 132 7.59 20.22 -5.36
N ASN A 133 7.30 20.63 -4.13
CA ASN A 133 8.10 21.60 -3.36
C ASN A 133 9.36 20.98 -2.74
N LEU A 134 9.49 19.65 -2.69
CA LEU A 134 10.71 19.00 -2.23
C LEU A 134 11.85 19.18 -3.25
N PRO A 135 13.09 19.47 -2.82
CA PRO A 135 14.22 19.68 -3.73
C PRO A 135 14.63 18.42 -4.50
N ARG A 136 14.33 17.23 -3.97
CA ARG A 136 14.53 15.91 -4.60
C ARG A 136 13.39 14.97 -4.25
N ASP A 137 13.30 13.83 -4.94
CA ASP A 137 12.41 12.75 -4.52
C ASP A 137 12.67 12.37 -3.06
N GLY A 138 11.61 12.36 -2.25
CA GLY A 138 11.72 12.19 -0.80
C GLY A 138 10.36 12.02 -0.14
N TYR A 139 10.37 11.70 1.16
CA TYR A 139 9.15 11.47 1.92
C TYR A 139 8.43 12.80 2.23
N SER A 140 7.13 12.85 1.95
CA SER A 140 6.20 13.87 2.45
C SER A 140 4.99 13.12 3.02
N PRO A 141 4.62 13.32 4.29
CA PRO A 141 3.48 12.63 4.89
C PRO A 141 2.15 13.01 4.24
N GLU A 142 2.02 14.22 3.72
CA GLU A 142 0.82 14.65 2.98
C GLU A 142 0.71 13.94 1.63
N TYR A 143 1.83 13.79 0.91
CA TYR A 143 1.87 13.02 -0.32
C TYR A 143 1.65 11.53 -0.06
N ASP A 144 2.25 10.99 1.00
CA ASP A 144 2.05 9.61 1.44
C ASP A 144 0.59 9.34 1.82
N ALA A 145 -0.12 10.31 2.42
CA ALA A 145 -1.55 10.19 2.64
C ALA A 145 -2.41 10.32 1.36
N ALA A 146 -1.89 10.94 0.30
CA ALA A 146 -2.59 11.16 -0.96
C ALA A 146 -2.26 10.13 -2.05
N HIS A 147 -1.27 9.25 -1.83
CA HIS A 147 -0.64 8.52 -2.94
C HIS A 147 -1.57 7.58 -3.70
N HIS A 148 -2.60 6.99 -3.10
CA HIS A 148 -3.58 6.19 -3.85
C HIS A 148 -4.48 7.06 -4.74
N LEU A 149 -4.82 8.28 -4.31
CA LEU A 149 -5.48 9.26 -5.19
C LEU A 149 -4.56 9.62 -6.37
N VAL A 150 -3.25 9.75 -6.11
CA VAL A 150 -2.25 9.95 -7.17
C VAL A 150 -2.16 8.72 -8.08
N SER A 151 -2.20 7.50 -7.54
CA SER A 151 -2.23 6.26 -8.32
C SER A 151 -3.43 6.18 -9.25
N ALA A 152 -4.63 6.50 -8.75
CA ALA A 152 -5.85 6.56 -9.56
C ALA A 152 -5.75 7.64 -10.65
N TYR A 153 -5.19 8.80 -10.31
CA TYR A 153 -4.89 9.86 -11.27
C TYR A 153 -3.94 9.40 -12.39
N LEU A 154 -2.86 8.68 -12.05
CA LEU A 154 -1.87 8.22 -13.04
C LEU A 154 -2.46 7.26 -14.06
N LEU A 155 -3.43 6.44 -13.66
CA LEU A 155 -4.13 5.57 -14.60
C LEU A 155 -4.78 6.35 -15.75
N ILE A 156 -5.39 7.50 -15.45
CA ILE A 156 -6.04 8.38 -16.42
C ILE A 156 -5.04 9.27 -17.15
N ALA A 157 -4.06 9.82 -16.41
CA ALA A 157 -3.22 10.89 -16.92
C ALA A 157 -1.99 10.43 -17.71
N ASP A 158 -1.51 9.21 -17.49
CA ASP A 158 -0.39 8.65 -18.25
C ASP A 158 -0.90 8.07 -19.58
N PRO A 159 -0.67 8.74 -20.73
CA PRO A 159 -1.18 8.27 -22.01
C PRO A 159 -0.55 6.93 -22.42
N GLU A 160 0.62 6.58 -21.90
CA GLU A 160 1.28 5.31 -22.22
C GLU A 160 0.62 4.13 -21.51
N LEU A 161 -0.28 4.34 -20.54
CA LEU A 161 -1.06 3.23 -19.95
C LEU A 161 -2.26 2.86 -20.84
N GLU A 162 -2.74 3.79 -21.67
CA GLU A 162 -3.89 3.63 -22.57
C GLU A 162 -5.12 3.03 -21.85
N ILE A 163 -5.42 3.50 -20.63
CA ILE A 163 -6.56 2.96 -19.86
C ILE A 163 -7.90 3.16 -20.58
N HIS A 164 -8.00 4.21 -21.39
CA HIS A 164 -9.21 4.56 -22.14
C HIS A 164 -9.58 3.54 -23.22
N ASP A 165 -8.68 2.60 -23.56
CA ASP A 165 -8.98 1.50 -24.47
C ASP A 165 -9.86 0.41 -23.82
N LEU A 166 -9.85 0.34 -22.48
CA LEU A 166 -10.66 -0.62 -21.71
C LEU A 166 -12.14 -0.25 -21.74
N SER A 167 -13.00 -1.20 -21.37
CA SER A 167 -14.41 -0.88 -21.09
C SER A 167 -14.54 0.11 -19.95
N LEU A 168 -15.52 1.04 -20.01
CA LEU A 168 -15.78 2.00 -18.93
C LEU A 168 -15.93 1.31 -17.57
N ARG A 169 -16.56 0.13 -17.55
CA ARG A 169 -16.71 -0.68 -16.33
C ARG A 169 -15.36 -1.09 -15.72
N ASP A 170 -14.38 -1.48 -16.53
CA ASP A 170 -13.04 -1.85 -16.05
C ASP A 170 -12.27 -0.62 -15.56
N GLN A 171 -12.38 0.50 -16.27
CA GLN A 171 -11.78 1.78 -15.87
C GLN A 171 -12.31 2.22 -14.51
N GLU A 172 -13.64 2.28 -14.36
CA GLU A 172 -14.32 2.63 -13.12
C GLU A 172 -13.96 1.67 -11.99
N TRP A 173 -13.93 0.36 -12.27
CA TRP A 173 -13.58 -0.64 -11.26
C TRP A 173 -12.17 -0.44 -10.73
N LEU A 174 -11.17 -0.23 -11.59
CA LEU A 174 -9.78 -0.01 -11.18
C LEU A 174 -9.63 1.27 -10.35
N ILE A 175 -10.22 2.38 -10.80
CA ILE A 175 -10.17 3.66 -10.09
C ILE A 175 -10.80 3.52 -8.70
N MET A 176 -11.98 2.91 -8.62
CA MET A 176 -12.69 2.74 -7.35
C MET A 176 -11.99 1.77 -6.41
N ALA A 177 -11.40 0.69 -6.92
CA ALA A 177 -10.59 -0.24 -6.13
C ALA A 177 -9.36 0.47 -5.54
N ILE A 178 -8.66 1.29 -6.33
CA ILE A 178 -7.49 2.04 -5.88
C ILE A 178 -7.87 3.11 -4.84
N ILE A 179 -8.94 3.87 -5.05
CA ILE A 179 -9.35 4.89 -4.07
C ILE A 179 -9.88 4.23 -2.79
N GLY A 180 -10.71 3.20 -2.95
CA GLY A 180 -11.45 2.59 -1.84
C GLY A 180 -10.60 1.73 -0.92
N HIS A 181 -9.47 1.17 -1.40
CA HIS A 181 -8.67 0.26 -0.57
C HIS A 181 -7.76 0.97 0.44
N GLN A 182 -7.58 2.29 0.33
CA GLN A 182 -6.68 3.05 1.18
C GLN A 182 -6.96 2.81 2.68
N PHE A 183 -5.94 2.32 3.41
CA PHE A 183 -6.03 2.08 4.85
C PHE A 183 -6.10 3.39 5.63
N GLY A 184 -7.18 3.60 6.39
CA GLY A 184 -7.47 4.91 6.97
C GLY A 184 -6.62 5.24 8.19
N SER A 185 -6.49 4.29 9.11
CA SER A 185 -6.03 4.62 10.47
C SER A 185 -4.63 5.23 10.52
N TYR A 186 -3.67 4.71 9.76
CA TYR A 186 -2.29 5.19 9.76
C TYR A 186 -2.18 6.63 9.23
N TYR A 187 -2.78 6.89 8.06
CA TYR A 187 -2.72 8.21 7.42
C TYR A 187 -3.56 9.25 8.16
N LYS A 188 -4.72 8.86 8.74
CA LYS A 188 -5.55 9.73 9.58
C LYS A 188 -4.79 10.22 10.80
N GLU A 189 -4.12 9.32 11.52
CA GLU A 189 -3.31 9.68 12.68
C GLU A 189 -2.20 10.65 12.31
N ARG A 190 -1.47 10.37 11.21
CA ARG A 190 -0.40 11.24 10.72
C ARG A 190 -0.88 12.62 10.32
N LEU A 191 -1.89 12.71 9.47
CA LEU A 191 -2.41 14.00 9.03
C LEU A 191 -3.03 14.80 10.18
N PHE A 192 -3.64 14.13 11.17
CA PHE A 192 -4.10 14.79 12.39
C PHE A 192 -2.95 15.42 13.18
N GLN A 193 -1.82 14.72 13.35
CA GLN A 193 -0.67 15.31 14.06
C GLN A 193 -0.08 16.52 13.32
N ILE A 194 -0.11 16.52 11.99
CA ILE A 194 0.39 17.64 11.18
C ILE A 194 -0.60 18.81 11.21
N SER A 195 -1.92 18.55 11.19
CA SER A 195 -2.95 19.61 11.20
C SER A 195 -2.93 20.47 12.46
N LEU A 196 -2.38 19.96 13.57
CA LEU A 196 -2.12 20.75 14.79
C LEU A 196 -1.13 21.92 14.56
N LYS A 197 -0.36 21.88 13.47
CA LYS A 197 0.69 22.85 13.14
C LYS A 197 0.53 23.46 11.74
N ASP A 198 -0.11 22.75 10.82
CA ASP A 198 -0.34 23.18 9.45
C ASP A 198 -1.84 23.39 9.20
N ARG A 199 -2.23 24.66 9.01
CA ARG A 199 -3.63 25.05 8.79
C ARG A 199 -4.16 24.68 7.41
N GLU A 200 -3.30 24.26 6.48
CA GLU A 200 -3.74 23.79 5.17
C GLU A 200 -4.37 22.40 5.22
N ILE A 201 -4.13 21.62 6.29
CA ILE A 201 -4.77 20.32 6.49
C ILE A 201 -6.10 20.53 7.20
N THR A 202 -7.19 20.35 6.46
CA THR A 202 -8.55 20.55 7.00
C THR A 202 -9.07 19.28 7.69
N THR A 203 -10.06 19.44 8.56
CA THR A 203 -10.75 18.29 9.18
C THR A 203 -11.46 17.42 8.15
N GLY A 204 -11.93 18.00 7.03
CA GLY A 204 -12.54 17.27 5.93
C GLY A 204 -11.58 16.27 5.29
N MET A 205 -10.31 16.66 5.08
CA MET A 205 -9.28 15.75 4.56
C MET A 205 -9.04 14.52 5.45
N LEU A 206 -9.34 14.60 6.76
CA LEU A 206 -9.15 13.47 7.69
C LEU A 206 -10.28 12.44 7.63
N VAL A 207 -11.49 12.86 7.28
CA VAL A 207 -12.66 11.97 7.27
C VAL A 207 -12.58 10.99 6.09
N ASP A 208 -12.19 11.49 4.91
CA ASP A 208 -12.31 10.80 3.63
C ASP A 208 -11.05 10.03 3.17
N ILE A 209 -10.07 9.87 4.05
CA ILE A 209 -8.81 9.15 3.75
C ILE A 209 -9.06 7.70 3.39
N SER A 210 -10.00 7.03 4.07
CA SER A 210 -10.39 5.66 3.75
C SER A 210 -11.86 5.61 3.40
N ARG A 211 -12.17 4.92 2.30
CA ARG A 211 -13.51 4.77 1.74
C ARG A 211 -13.83 3.29 1.47
N PRO A 212 -13.62 2.36 2.43
CA PRO A 212 -13.80 0.92 2.19
C PRO A 212 -15.26 0.57 1.83
N GLU A 213 -16.23 1.44 2.13
CA GLU A 213 -17.61 1.30 1.67
C GLU A 213 -17.79 1.41 0.15
N LEU A 214 -16.85 1.99 -0.59
CA LEU A 214 -16.84 1.95 -2.06
C LEU A 214 -16.62 0.53 -2.60
N LEU A 215 -16.00 -0.33 -1.80
CA LEU A 215 -15.66 -1.69 -2.18
C LEU A 215 -16.70 -2.70 -1.70
N ARG A 216 -17.57 -2.30 -0.75
CA ARG A 216 -18.58 -3.20 -0.17
C ARG A 216 -19.53 -3.70 -1.24
N GLY A 217 -19.65 -5.02 -1.33
CA GLY A 217 -20.49 -5.70 -2.32
C GLY A 217 -19.72 -6.15 -3.57
N ASP A 218 -18.53 -5.60 -3.83
CA ASP A 218 -17.60 -6.14 -4.82
C ASP A 218 -16.63 -7.10 -4.14
N ARG A 219 -16.81 -8.41 -4.39
CA ARG A 219 -15.99 -9.46 -3.77
C ARG A 219 -14.52 -9.39 -4.20
N LEU A 220 -14.25 -9.01 -5.45
CA LEU A 220 -12.88 -8.96 -5.98
C LEU A 220 -12.13 -7.78 -5.35
N ALA A 221 -12.77 -6.61 -5.33
CA ALA A 221 -12.18 -5.41 -4.74
C ALA A 221 -12.06 -5.52 -3.21
N SER A 222 -13.04 -6.13 -2.54
CA SER A 222 -12.95 -6.42 -1.09
C SER A 222 -11.81 -7.38 -0.77
N ALA A 223 -11.61 -8.43 -1.58
CA ALA A 223 -10.50 -9.37 -1.39
C ALA A 223 -9.13 -8.71 -1.63
N PHE A 224 -9.03 -7.81 -2.61
CA PHE A 224 -7.83 -7.00 -2.83
C PHE A 224 -7.52 -6.09 -1.64
N HIS A 225 -8.51 -5.31 -1.18
CA HIS A 225 -8.36 -4.46 -0.01
C HIS A 225 -7.90 -5.25 1.21
N ASP A 226 -8.59 -6.35 1.52
CA ASP A 226 -8.25 -7.20 2.66
C ASP A 226 -6.85 -7.80 2.54
N ALA A 227 -6.40 -8.14 1.34
CA ALA A 227 -5.08 -8.71 1.11
C ALA A 227 -3.95 -7.72 1.39
N ASP A 228 -4.12 -6.47 0.94
CA ASP A 228 -3.16 -5.40 1.18
C ASP A 228 -3.11 -5.02 2.66
N ILE A 229 -4.26 -4.74 3.29
CA ILE A 229 -4.27 -4.34 4.71
C ILE A 229 -3.87 -5.50 5.63
N ALA A 230 -4.13 -6.76 5.26
CA ALA A 230 -3.65 -7.92 6.00
C ALA A 230 -2.11 -8.00 5.98
N ASP A 231 -1.44 -7.48 4.96
CA ASP A 231 0.02 -7.44 4.92
C ASP A 231 0.61 -6.61 6.05
N LEU A 232 -0.13 -5.59 6.52
CA LEU A 232 0.26 -4.75 7.66
C LEU A 232 0.32 -5.52 8.99
N LEU A 233 -0.30 -6.71 9.06
CA LEU A 233 -0.22 -7.62 10.20
C LEU A 233 0.90 -8.64 10.08
N TYR A 234 1.57 -8.72 8.93
CA TYR A 234 2.53 -9.77 8.67
C TYR A 234 3.96 -9.31 8.99
N VAL A 235 4.68 -10.10 9.79
CA VAL A 235 6.12 -9.89 10.04
C VAL A 235 6.92 -10.27 8.79
N GLY A 236 6.55 -11.37 8.14
CA GLY A 236 7.24 -11.88 6.96
C GLY A 236 7.30 -13.39 6.91
N SER A 237 7.94 -13.93 5.89
CA SER A 237 8.23 -15.36 5.75
C SER A 237 9.73 -15.61 5.54
N LEU A 238 10.13 -16.85 5.83
CA LEU A 238 11.47 -17.34 5.57
C LEU A 238 11.41 -18.36 4.44
N ASP A 239 12.04 -18.02 3.32
CA ASP A 239 12.14 -18.91 2.17
C ASP A 239 13.49 -19.62 2.18
N GLY A 240 13.47 -20.95 2.11
CA GLY A 240 14.67 -21.75 1.89
C GLY A 240 15.06 -21.68 0.41
N ARG A 241 16.23 -21.13 0.10
CA ARG A 241 16.88 -21.34 -1.20
C ARG A 241 17.83 -22.53 -1.11
N ALA A 242 18.06 -23.19 -2.26
CA ALA A 242 19.19 -24.09 -2.40
C ALA A 242 20.46 -23.31 -2.01
N GLU A 243 21.29 -23.85 -1.11
CA GLU A 243 22.45 -23.21 -0.47
C GLU A 243 22.18 -22.43 0.85
N ASN A 244 21.49 -23.02 1.83
CA ASN A 244 21.47 -22.60 3.26
C ASN A 244 21.12 -21.13 3.61
N GLU A 245 20.90 -20.27 2.64
CA GLU A 245 20.51 -18.87 2.84
C GLU A 245 18.99 -18.80 3.00
N THR A 246 18.57 -18.47 4.22
CA THR A 246 17.16 -18.16 4.49
C THR A 246 16.89 -16.71 4.07
N VAL A 247 16.18 -16.54 2.96
CA VAL A 247 15.79 -15.20 2.49
C VAL A 247 14.57 -14.77 3.30
N LEU A 248 14.67 -13.60 3.94
CA LEU A 248 13.53 -12.96 4.59
C LEU A 248 12.70 -12.25 3.53
N ARG A 249 11.43 -12.61 3.41
CA ARG A 249 10.43 -11.79 2.71
C ARG A 249 9.70 -10.95 3.75
N ALA A 250 10.01 -9.66 3.78
CA ALA A 250 9.48 -8.75 4.80
C ALA A 250 7.99 -8.45 4.58
N GLY A 251 7.17 -8.66 5.62
CA GLY A 251 5.76 -8.27 5.59
C GLY A 251 5.55 -6.79 5.88
N GLY A 252 4.32 -6.31 5.72
CA GLY A 252 3.93 -4.91 5.90
C GLY A 252 4.20 -4.35 7.29
N LEU A 253 4.19 -5.17 8.35
CA LEU A 253 4.51 -4.71 9.69
C LEU A 253 5.96 -4.19 9.80
N LEU A 254 6.91 -4.88 9.17
CA LEU A 254 8.31 -4.44 9.12
C LEU A 254 8.44 -3.17 8.29
N LYS A 255 7.68 -3.04 7.20
CA LYS A 255 7.70 -1.83 6.36
C LYS A 255 7.28 -0.60 7.18
N ILE A 256 6.17 -0.68 7.92
CA ILE A 256 5.70 0.42 8.78
C ILE A 256 6.75 0.76 9.85
N LEU A 257 7.32 -0.26 10.52
CA LEU A 257 8.36 -0.03 11.52
C LEU A 257 9.58 0.67 10.92
N LEU A 258 10.03 0.25 9.74
CA LEU A 258 11.17 0.86 9.04
C LEU A 258 10.88 2.29 8.58
N ILE A 259 9.65 2.58 8.15
CA ILE A 259 9.22 3.96 7.85
C ILE A 259 9.27 4.81 9.13
N ASN A 260 8.74 4.31 10.24
CA ASN A 260 8.75 5.00 11.53
C ASN A 260 10.19 5.27 12.03
N LEU A 261 11.07 4.27 11.96
CA LEU A 261 12.48 4.41 12.33
C LEU A 261 13.23 5.39 11.40
N SER A 262 12.97 5.33 10.09
CA SER A 262 13.61 6.22 9.12
C SER A 262 13.18 7.67 9.32
N THR A 263 11.88 7.89 9.54
CA THR A 263 11.33 9.23 9.78
C THR A 263 11.80 9.82 11.11
N LEU A 264 12.02 8.99 12.13
CA LEU A 264 12.67 9.37 13.38
C LEU A 264 14.13 9.80 13.15
N VAL A 265 14.94 9.01 12.46
CA VAL A 265 16.36 9.34 12.18
C VAL A 265 16.51 10.60 11.32
N LEU A 266 15.56 10.84 10.42
CA LEU A 266 15.54 11.99 9.51
C LEU A 266 14.81 13.21 10.10
N ASP A 267 14.39 13.15 11.36
CA ASP A 267 13.70 14.23 12.08
C ASP A 267 12.46 14.79 11.37
N VAL A 268 11.72 13.92 10.66
CA VAL A 268 10.56 14.33 9.88
C VAL A 268 9.49 14.95 10.80
N PRO A 269 8.96 16.15 10.49
CA PRO A 269 7.90 16.77 11.27
C PRO A 269 6.66 15.88 11.41
N GLY A 270 6.13 15.74 12.64
CA GLY A 270 4.95 14.90 12.91
C GLY A 270 5.21 13.38 12.92
N ALA A 271 6.45 12.96 12.70
CA ALA A 271 6.88 11.57 12.83
C ALA A 271 7.11 11.16 14.31
N PRO A 272 7.24 9.86 14.62
CA PRO A 272 7.55 9.38 15.96
C PRO A 272 8.90 9.94 16.42
N ARG A 273 9.04 10.21 17.71
CA ARG A 273 10.21 10.85 18.34
C ARG A 273 11.04 9.91 19.21
N SER A 274 10.59 8.67 19.37
CA SER A 274 11.32 7.63 20.09
C SER A 274 11.07 6.26 19.48
N PHE A 275 11.88 5.28 19.87
CA PHE A 275 11.64 3.87 19.52
C PHE A 275 10.28 3.39 20.03
N GLU A 276 9.91 3.76 21.26
CA GLU A 276 8.61 3.45 21.85
C GLU A 276 7.45 4.01 21.02
N GLU A 277 7.56 5.26 20.55
CA GLU A 277 6.54 5.86 19.65
C GLU A 277 6.48 5.15 18.29
N CYS A 278 7.61 4.66 17.77
CA CYS A 278 7.63 3.85 16.56
C CYS A 278 6.82 2.55 16.74
N LEU A 279 7.04 1.85 17.86
CA LEU A 279 6.29 0.63 18.21
C LEU A 279 4.82 0.92 18.49
N ARG A 280 4.51 2.04 19.16
CA ARG A 280 3.13 2.47 19.43
C ARG A 280 2.34 2.71 18.13
N SER A 281 2.99 3.30 17.12
CA SER A 281 2.39 3.47 15.78
C SER A 281 2.14 2.11 15.09
N CYS A 282 3.05 1.14 15.22
CA CYS A 282 2.80 -0.23 14.75
C CYS A 282 1.62 -0.88 15.48
N TRP A 283 1.53 -0.74 16.81
CA TRP A 283 0.40 -1.24 17.60
C TRP A 283 -0.93 -0.60 17.21
N SER A 284 -0.95 0.72 16.98
CA SER A 284 -2.12 1.45 16.46
C SER A 284 -2.60 0.82 15.14
N THR A 285 -1.67 0.52 14.23
CA THR A 285 -1.98 -0.15 12.97
C THR A 285 -2.58 -1.54 13.20
N VAL A 286 -1.89 -2.40 13.96
CA VAL A 286 -2.33 -3.78 14.26
C VAL A 286 -3.75 -3.82 14.87
N ASN A 287 -4.06 -2.87 15.75
CA ASN A 287 -5.35 -2.78 16.42
C ASN A 287 -6.49 -2.29 15.50
N ASN A 288 -6.16 -1.51 14.46
CA ASN A 288 -7.17 -0.90 13.59
C ASN A 288 -7.40 -1.67 12.28
N VAL A 289 -6.41 -2.42 11.76
CA VAL A 289 -6.57 -3.24 10.54
C VAL A 289 -7.81 -4.14 10.61
N GLY A 290 -8.02 -4.79 11.77
CA GLY A 290 -9.16 -5.70 11.96
C GLY A 290 -10.55 -5.05 11.81
N LYS A 291 -10.65 -3.72 11.91
CA LYS A 291 -11.90 -2.96 11.75
C LYS A 291 -12.17 -2.58 10.29
N GLU A 292 -11.16 -2.64 9.43
CA GLU A 292 -11.27 -2.27 8.02
C GLU A 292 -11.51 -3.49 7.12
N PHE A 293 -11.29 -4.72 7.61
CA PHE A 293 -11.61 -5.93 6.86
C PHE A 293 -13.06 -5.98 6.37
N LEU A 294 -13.23 -6.34 5.10
CA LEU A 294 -14.50 -6.39 4.40
C LEU A 294 -15.05 -7.81 4.22
N THR A 295 -14.17 -8.82 4.23
CA THR A 295 -14.53 -10.23 4.04
C THR A 295 -14.45 -11.03 5.34
N GLN A 296 -15.26 -12.09 5.44
CA GLN A 296 -15.27 -12.95 6.62
C GLN A 296 -13.95 -13.74 6.74
N THR A 297 -13.38 -14.17 5.62
CA THR A 297 -12.06 -14.83 5.56
C THR A 297 -10.97 -13.95 6.18
N ALA A 298 -10.94 -12.66 5.84
CA ALA A 298 -9.95 -11.76 6.40
C ALA A 298 -10.17 -11.51 7.89
N VAL A 299 -11.42 -11.36 8.34
CA VAL A 299 -11.75 -11.21 9.77
C VAL A 299 -11.26 -12.41 10.60
N GLU A 300 -11.54 -13.63 10.14
CA GLU A 300 -11.17 -14.87 10.85
C GLU A 300 -9.66 -15.09 10.90
N ASN A 301 -8.97 -14.92 9.77
CA ASN A 301 -7.52 -15.10 9.71
C ASN A 301 -6.76 -13.94 10.34
N GLY A 302 -7.35 -12.74 10.31
CA GLY A 302 -6.82 -11.54 10.94
C GLY A 302 -6.63 -11.66 12.44
N TYR A 303 -7.36 -12.53 13.14
CA TYR A 303 -7.07 -12.82 14.55
C TYR A 303 -5.70 -13.50 14.72
N LYS A 304 -5.39 -14.50 13.89
CA LYS A 304 -4.12 -15.23 13.93
C LYS A 304 -2.96 -14.30 13.58
N TRP A 305 -3.10 -13.51 12.52
CA TRP A 305 -2.07 -12.57 12.10
C TRP A 305 -1.81 -11.48 13.14
N ARG A 306 -2.87 -10.93 13.76
CA ARG A 306 -2.74 -9.97 14.87
C ARG A 306 -1.99 -10.56 16.06
N LYS A 307 -2.25 -11.82 16.42
CA LYS A 307 -1.53 -12.50 17.50
C LYS A 307 -0.03 -12.58 17.21
N GLN A 308 0.35 -12.98 15.99
CA GLN A 308 1.75 -13.04 15.57
C GLN A 308 2.41 -11.66 15.57
N ALA A 309 1.73 -10.63 15.03
CA ALA A 309 2.20 -9.25 15.05
C ALA A 309 2.44 -8.76 16.49
N ALA A 310 1.47 -9.03 17.38
CA ALA A 310 1.55 -8.68 18.79
C ALA A 310 2.74 -9.34 19.50
N GLN A 311 2.99 -10.62 19.25
CA GLN A 311 4.15 -11.34 19.80
C GLN A 311 5.47 -10.73 19.33
N PHE A 312 5.58 -10.41 18.04
CA PHE A 312 6.77 -9.77 17.50
C PHE A 312 7.00 -8.37 18.10
N LEU A 313 5.96 -7.54 18.19
CA LEU A 313 6.06 -6.20 18.78
C LEU A 313 6.41 -6.27 20.28
N ASN A 314 5.82 -7.20 21.03
CA ASN A 314 6.16 -7.43 22.43
C ASN A 314 7.63 -7.86 22.59
N GLN A 315 8.12 -8.73 21.71
CA GLN A 315 9.54 -9.10 21.70
C GLN A 315 10.39 -7.85 21.51
N LEU A 316 10.12 -7.00 20.52
CA LEU A 316 10.90 -5.78 20.32
C LEU A 316 10.88 -4.79 21.51
N GLN A 317 9.88 -4.86 22.39
CA GLN A 317 9.80 -4.06 23.62
C GLN A 317 10.67 -4.60 24.76
N GLU A 318 11.16 -5.84 24.67
CA GLU A 318 12.00 -6.40 25.72
C GLU A 318 13.29 -5.58 25.88
N PRO A 319 13.76 -5.34 27.13
CA PRO A 319 14.86 -4.42 27.38
C PRO A 319 16.15 -4.74 26.62
N GLU A 320 16.42 -6.00 26.31
CA GLU A 320 17.58 -6.39 25.51
C GLU A 320 17.51 -5.89 24.07
N TYR A 321 16.36 -6.05 23.40
CA TYR A 321 16.18 -5.64 22.02
C TYR A 321 15.98 -4.12 21.91
N ALA A 322 15.17 -3.53 22.79
CA ALA A 322 14.91 -2.09 22.77
C ALA A 322 16.21 -1.28 22.89
N ARG A 323 17.13 -1.69 23.77
CA ARG A 323 18.42 -1.02 23.96
C ARG A 323 19.28 -0.99 22.70
N GLU A 324 19.22 -2.00 21.84
CA GLU A 324 19.98 -2.02 20.59
C GLU A 324 19.44 -1.02 19.57
N PHE A 325 18.11 -0.91 19.45
CA PHE A 325 17.48 0.11 18.62
C PHE A 325 17.77 1.51 19.15
N GLU A 326 17.60 1.73 20.44
CA GLU A 326 17.86 3.02 21.10
C GLU A 326 19.32 3.45 20.95
N ALA A 327 20.28 2.52 21.08
CA ALA A 327 21.69 2.80 20.87
C ALA A 327 21.97 3.28 19.43
N LEU A 328 21.41 2.62 18.42
CA LEU A 328 21.57 3.05 17.02
C LEU A 328 20.88 4.38 16.73
N LEU A 329 19.72 4.64 17.34
CA LEU A 329 18.99 5.90 17.20
C LEU A 329 19.75 7.07 17.84
N ALA A 330 20.33 6.86 19.03
CA ALA A 330 21.08 7.87 19.77
C ALA A 330 22.49 8.14 19.20
N ASP A 331 23.02 7.28 18.34
CA ASP A 331 24.37 7.43 17.78
C ASP A 331 24.47 8.54 16.73
N THR A 332 24.60 9.77 17.21
CA THR A 332 24.79 10.96 16.36
C THR A 332 26.17 11.05 15.70
N THR A 333 27.09 10.11 15.97
CA THR A 333 28.42 10.09 15.33
C THR A 333 28.36 9.52 13.91
N ARG A 334 27.28 8.79 13.56
CA ARG A 334 27.06 8.22 12.22
C ARG A 334 26.15 9.09 11.36
N PRO A 335 26.40 9.19 10.05
CA PRO A 335 25.46 9.79 9.10
C PRO A 335 24.07 9.14 9.18
N ALA A 336 23.02 9.94 8.98
CA ALA A 336 21.63 9.48 9.03
C ALA A 336 21.36 8.29 8.08
N THR A 337 21.92 8.30 6.87
CA THR A 337 21.77 7.22 5.88
C THR A 337 22.37 5.90 6.38
N GLU A 338 23.50 5.96 7.09
CA GLU A 338 24.14 4.78 7.67
C GLU A 338 23.30 4.24 8.83
N ARG A 339 22.82 5.11 9.73
CA ARG A 339 21.91 4.71 10.81
C ARG A 339 20.65 4.03 10.31
N VAL A 340 20.01 4.57 9.27
CA VAL A 340 18.82 3.95 8.64
C VAL A 340 19.15 2.56 8.08
N ALA A 341 20.30 2.39 7.43
CA ALA A 341 20.73 1.09 6.92
C ALA A 341 20.96 0.07 8.04
N LEU A 342 21.62 0.47 9.13
CA LEU A 342 21.86 -0.38 10.30
C LEU A 342 20.55 -0.75 11.02
N LEU A 343 19.63 0.20 11.19
CA LEU A 343 18.31 -0.07 11.74
C LEU A 343 17.54 -1.07 10.88
N ARG A 344 17.63 -0.96 9.55
CA ARG A 344 17.04 -1.95 8.63
C ARG A 344 17.63 -3.34 8.83
N GLN A 345 18.96 -3.45 8.90
CA GLN A 345 19.64 -4.72 9.15
C GLN A 345 19.23 -5.33 10.49
N LEU A 346 19.17 -4.53 11.56
CA LEU A 346 18.75 -4.95 12.88
C LEU A 346 17.28 -5.43 12.88
N THR A 347 16.36 -4.66 12.29
CA THR A 347 14.96 -5.06 12.13
C THR A 347 14.83 -6.39 11.41
N TYR A 348 15.58 -6.62 10.32
CA TYR A 348 15.56 -7.89 9.61
C TYR A 348 16.21 -9.04 10.38
N ALA A 349 17.27 -8.77 11.14
CA ALA A 349 17.85 -9.78 12.02
C ALA A 349 16.85 -10.25 13.07
N ARG A 350 16.13 -9.31 13.71
CA ARG A 350 15.08 -9.61 14.71
C ARG A 350 13.89 -10.33 14.10
N ALA A 351 13.43 -9.92 12.92
CA ALA A 351 12.37 -10.62 12.21
C ALA A 351 12.76 -12.08 11.87
N ARG A 352 14.00 -12.32 11.40
CA ARG A 352 14.48 -13.69 11.13
C ARG A 352 14.53 -14.53 12.40
N GLN A 353 15.01 -13.96 13.51
CA GLN A 353 15.06 -14.66 14.80
C GLN A 353 13.65 -15.05 15.25
N PHE A 354 12.71 -14.11 15.21
CA PHE A 354 11.31 -14.35 15.55
C PHE A 354 10.70 -15.47 14.69
N LEU A 355 10.81 -15.38 13.37
CA LEU A 355 10.23 -16.36 12.44
C LEU A 355 10.85 -17.77 12.60
N ARG A 356 12.15 -17.85 12.92
CA ARG A 356 12.81 -19.14 13.23
C ARG A 356 12.32 -19.75 14.54
N ALA A 357 12.01 -18.94 15.54
CA ALA A 357 11.45 -19.40 16.81
C ALA A 357 10.03 -19.93 16.60
N GLU A 358 9.19 -19.18 15.89
CA GLU A 358 7.82 -19.58 15.53
C GLU A 358 7.79 -20.91 14.77
N ALA A 359 8.68 -21.08 13.79
CA ALA A 359 8.77 -22.32 13.00
C ALA A 359 9.22 -23.56 13.81
N ARG A 360 9.83 -23.37 14.98
CA ARG A 360 10.20 -24.48 15.90
C ARG A 360 9.10 -24.80 16.90
N SER A 361 8.16 -23.89 17.10
CA SER A 361 7.05 -24.02 18.05
C SER A 361 5.74 -24.46 17.40
N ALA A 362 5.66 -24.40 16.06
CA ALA A 362 4.61 -25.00 15.24
C ALA A 362 4.96 -26.46 14.90
#